data_AF-A0A966W141-F1
#
_entry.id   AF-A0A966W141-F1
#
_cell.length_a   1.000
_cell.length_b   1.000
_cell.length_c   1.000
_cell.angle_alpha   90.00
_cell.angle_beta   90.00
_cell.angle_gamma   90.00
#
_symmetry.space_group_name_H-M   'P 1'
#
loop_
_entity.id
_entity.type
_entity.pdbx_description
1 polymer ?
#
loop_
_entity_poly.entity_id
_entity_poly.type
_entity_poly.pdbx_seq_one_letter_code
_entity_poly.pdbx_strand_id
1 'polypeptide(L)'
;MRIIGEIKNEAAARRFSDFLLARGLPNEVEPNEAGGWHVWVKSDDDLPAAAEWLAVFERDPADARFAQSEREAEAVRASEAAALAEYRKRVNDARRIFPSLGGYRFGPLTFLLMAVCVFVFLATKLGSDLAPVKAFWFSDYVHRGTIWERVTELPEVRAGEVWRLVTPIFIHMNVLHILFNLM
;
A
#
# COMPACT_ATOMS: atom_id res chain seq x y z
N MET A 1 9.14 4.13 -21.35
CA MET A 1 10.07 3.12 -21.88
C MET A 1 9.84 2.95 -23.36
N ARG A 2 10.89 3.14 -24.16
CA ARG A 2 10.86 3.10 -25.63
C ARG A 2 12.10 2.41 -26.17
N ILE A 3 11.94 1.60 -27.22
CA ILE A 3 13.04 0.91 -27.90
C ILE A 3 13.84 1.92 -28.71
N ILE A 4 15.16 1.91 -28.53
CA ILE A 4 16.08 2.70 -29.36
C ILE A 4 16.69 1.88 -30.50
N GLY A 5 16.83 0.56 -30.34
CA GLY A 5 17.32 -0.33 -31.38
C GLY A 5 17.56 -1.75 -30.91
N GLU A 6 18.18 -2.54 -31.78
CA GLU A 6 18.46 -3.97 -31.56
C GLU A 6 19.95 -4.26 -31.79
N ILE A 7 20.57 -4.96 -30.84
CA ILE A 7 21.96 -5.40 -30.91
C ILE A 7 21.99 -6.93 -30.88
N LYS A 8 22.62 -7.56 -31.88
CA LYS A 8 22.63 -9.03 -32.01
C LYS A 8 23.39 -9.76 -30.89
N ASN A 9 24.43 -9.13 -30.34
CA ASN A 9 25.31 -9.75 -29.34
C ASN A 9 24.99 -9.20 -27.94
N GLU A 10 24.71 -10.10 -26.99
CA GLU A 10 24.46 -9.76 -25.58
C GLU A 10 25.59 -8.94 -24.97
N ALA A 11 26.86 -9.34 -25.20
CA ALA A 11 28.01 -8.65 -24.64
C ALA A 11 28.20 -7.24 -25.22
N ALA A 12 27.75 -7.01 -26.46
CA ALA A 12 27.73 -5.67 -27.04
C ALA A 12 26.57 -4.84 -26.48
N ALA A 13 25.39 -5.44 -26.31
CA ALA A 13 24.22 -4.78 -25.75
C ALA A 13 24.44 -4.35 -24.30
N ARG A 14 25.05 -5.20 -23.47
CA ARG A 14 25.43 -4.88 -22.08
C ARG A 14 26.45 -3.75 -22.01
N ARG A 15 27.50 -3.76 -22.85
CA ARG A 15 28.48 -2.67 -22.91
C ARG A 15 27.85 -1.33 -23.29
N PHE A 16 26.94 -1.35 -24.25
CA PHE A 16 26.21 -0.14 -24.63
C PHE A 16 25.27 0.33 -23.52
N SER A 17 24.60 -0.59 -22.82
CA SER A 17 23.76 -0.30 -21.66
C SER A 17 24.53 0.36 -20.52
N ASP A 18 25.72 -0.15 -20.20
CA ASP A 18 26.60 0.43 -19.20
C ASP A 18 27.04 1.84 -19.58
N PHE A 19 27.39 2.05 -20.85
CA PHE A 19 27.74 3.36 -21.36
C PHE A 19 26.61 4.39 -21.27
N LEU A 20 25.38 3.99 -21.60
CA LEU A 20 24.19 4.84 -21.45
C LEU A 20 23.95 5.16 -19.97
N LEU A 21 24.07 4.17 -19.10
CA LEU A 21 23.88 4.38 -17.66
C LEU A 21 24.92 5.32 -17.06
N ALA A 22 26.18 5.21 -17.46
CA ALA A 22 27.26 6.11 -17.04
C ALA A 22 27.02 7.56 -17.47
N ARG A 23 26.31 7.79 -18.59
CA ARG A 23 25.88 9.12 -19.05
C ARG A 23 24.61 9.63 -18.37
N GLY A 24 24.07 8.89 -17.41
CA GLY A 24 22.82 9.23 -16.75
C GLY A 24 21.59 9.02 -17.63
N LEU A 25 21.66 8.14 -18.63
CA LEU A 25 20.55 7.71 -19.48
C LEU A 25 20.06 6.33 -18.98
N PRO A 26 19.04 6.28 -18.11
CA PRO A 26 18.60 5.04 -17.52
C PRO A 26 17.97 4.15 -18.59
N ASN A 27 18.46 2.93 -18.70
CA ASN A 27 18.11 2.03 -19.78
C ASN A 27 17.96 0.59 -19.28
N GLU A 28 17.44 -0.27 -20.14
CA GLU A 28 17.22 -1.69 -19.89
C GLU A 28 17.46 -2.49 -21.18
N VAL A 29 18.01 -3.69 -21.05
CA VAL A 29 18.30 -4.56 -22.19
C VAL A 29 17.47 -5.83 -22.04
N GLU A 30 16.67 -6.13 -23.06
CA GLU A 30 15.80 -7.30 -23.07
C GLU A 30 16.10 -8.19 -24.28
N PRO A 31 16.02 -9.52 -24.15
CA PRO A 31 16.18 -10.43 -25.29
C PRO A 31 14.99 -10.32 -26.24
N ASN A 32 15.27 -10.32 -27.55
CA ASN A 32 14.28 -10.41 -28.61
C ASN A 32 13.97 -11.88 -28.93
N GLU A 33 12.74 -12.18 -29.33
CA GLU A 33 12.28 -13.50 -29.76
C GLU A 33 13.10 -14.06 -30.95
N ALA A 34 13.68 -13.17 -31.77
CA ALA A 34 14.52 -13.53 -32.93
C ALA A 34 16.01 -13.75 -32.61
N GLY A 35 16.42 -13.70 -31.33
CA GLY A 35 17.80 -13.94 -30.89
C GLY A 35 18.73 -12.72 -30.88
N GLY A 36 18.17 -11.51 -30.99
CA GLY A 36 18.87 -10.25 -30.70
C GLY A 36 18.53 -9.70 -29.32
N TRP A 37 18.98 -8.48 -29.02
CA TRP A 37 18.71 -7.78 -27.77
C TRP A 37 18.19 -6.38 -28.04
N HIS A 38 17.00 -6.06 -27.53
CA HIS A 38 16.45 -4.72 -27.57
C HIS A 38 17.02 -3.87 -26.45
N VAL A 39 17.44 -2.66 -26.80
CA VAL A 39 17.84 -1.65 -25.82
C VAL A 39 16.68 -0.68 -25.66
N TRP A 40 16.23 -0.52 -24.43
CA TRP A 40 15.12 0.33 -24.03
C TRP A 40 15.63 1.48 -23.19
N VAL A 41 15.12 2.68 -23.42
CA VAL A 41 15.38 3.84 -22.55
C VAL A 41 14.17 4.11 -21.69
N LYS A 42 14.38 4.44 -20.41
CA LYS A 42 13.29 4.61 -19.44
C LYS A 42 12.48 5.88 -19.70
N SER A 43 13.13 6.98 -20.08
CA SER A 43 12.51 8.28 -20.41
C SER A 43 12.42 8.51 -21.91
N ASP A 44 11.31 9.09 -22.38
CA ASP A 44 11.14 9.46 -23.79
C ASP A 44 11.99 10.72 -24.14
N ASP A 45 12.31 11.56 -23.15
CA ASP A 45 13.17 12.75 -23.31
C ASP A 45 14.62 12.38 -23.65
N ASP A 46 15.05 11.18 -23.23
CA ASP A 46 16.40 10.65 -23.44
C ASP A 46 16.56 9.98 -24.81
N LEU A 47 15.46 9.80 -25.57
CA LEU A 47 15.48 9.11 -26.86
C LEU A 47 16.42 9.72 -27.90
N PRO A 48 16.42 11.06 -28.11
CA PRO A 48 17.30 11.65 -29.12
C PRO A 48 18.77 11.39 -28.80
N ALA A 49 19.17 11.61 -27.55
CA ALA A 49 20.55 11.41 -27.10
C ALA A 49 20.97 9.94 -27.18
N ALA A 50 20.10 9.02 -26.75
CA ALA A 50 20.40 7.59 -26.78
C ALA A 50 20.47 7.04 -28.23
N ALA A 51 19.63 7.53 -29.14
CA ALA A 51 19.67 7.17 -30.56
C ALA A 51 20.95 7.66 -31.25
N GLU A 52 21.43 8.87 -30.93
CA GLU A 52 22.72 9.37 -31.42
C GLU A 52 23.88 8.48 -30.97
N TRP A 53 23.90 8.09 -29.70
CA TRP A 53 24.92 7.19 -29.17
C TRP A 53 24.85 5.79 -29.77
N LEU A 54 23.64 5.29 -30.07
CA LEU A 54 23.46 4.01 -30.76
C LEU A 54 24.08 4.06 -32.16
N ALA A 55 23.86 5.14 -32.93
CA ALA A 55 24.45 5.29 -34.25
C ALA A 55 25.99 5.37 -34.22
N VAL A 56 26.57 5.92 -33.14
CA VAL A 56 28.02 5.90 -32.92
C VAL A 56 28.50 4.49 -32.54
N PHE A 57 27.78 3.80 -31.67
CA PHE A 57 28.10 2.45 -31.23
C PHE A 57 28.05 1.44 -32.38
N GLU A 58 27.07 1.53 -33.28
CA GLU A 58 26.97 0.66 -34.46
C GLU A 58 28.15 0.83 -35.43
N ARG A 59 28.77 2.02 -35.48
CA ARG A 59 29.93 2.30 -36.34
C ARG A 59 31.22 1.71 -35.77
N ASP A 60 31.42 1.81 -34.45
CA ASP A 60 32.58 1.21 -33.78
C ASP A 60 32.22 0.70 -32.37
N PRO A 61 31.74 -0.56 -32.26
CA PRO A 61 31.38 -1.17 -30.98
C PRO A 61 32.59 -1.49 -30.08
N ALA A 62 33.81 -1.37 -30.59
CA ALA A 62 35.05 -1.72 -29.88
C ALA A 62 35.81 -0.49 -29.37
N ASP A 63 35.25 0.71 -29.54
CA ASP A 63 35.84 1.95 -29.05
C ASP A 63 36.08 1.90 -27.53
N ALA A 64 37.25 2.34 -27.10
CA ALA A 64 37.67 2.36 -25.70
C ALA A 64 36.71 3.15 -24.80
N ARG A 65 35.97 4.13 -25.36
CA ARG A 65 34.96 4.92 -24.65
C ARG A 65 33.82 4.07 -24.09
N PHE A 66 33.43 2.99 -24.78
CA PHE A 66 32.38 2.08 -24.30
C PHE A 66 32.91 1.13 -23.22
N ALA A 67 34.16 0.70 -23.32
CA ALA A 67 34.79 -0.18 -22.34
C ALA A 67 35.10 0.54 -21.00
N GLN A 68 35.43 1.83 -21.04
CA GLN A 68 35.75 2.60 -19.83
C GLN A 68 34.51 2.87 -18.95
N SER A 69 33.32 2.95 -19.55
CA SER A 69 32.08 3.26 -18.84
C SER A 69 31.54 2.13 -17.97
N GLU A 70 32.05 0.89 -18.08
CA GLU A 70 31.61 -0.24 -17.24
C GLU A 70 31.78 0.06 -15.74
N ARG A 71 32.91 0.65 -15.34
CA ARG A 71 33.21 0.98 -13.94
C ARG A 71 32.30 2.09 -13.40
N GLU A 72 32.01 3.09 -14.24
CA GLU A 72 31.11 4.19 -13.89
C GLU A 72 29.67 3.69 -13.74
N ALA A 73 29.23 2.84 -14.67
CA ALA A 73 27.91 2.19 -14.61
C ALA A 73 27.75 1.33 -13.36
N GLU A 74 28.78 0.56 -12.99
CA GLU A 74 28.77 -0.26 -11.78
C GLU A 74 28.68 0.61 -10.51
N ALA A 75 29.41 1.72 -10.45
CA ALA A 75 29.31 2.68 -9.36
C ALA A 75 27.90 3.29 -9.24
N VAL A 76 27.27 3.65 -10.36
CA VAL A 76 25.88 4.14 -10.40
C VAL A 76 24.92 3.06 -9.88
N ARG A 77 25.00 1.82 -10.38
CA ARG A 77 24.16 0.69 -9.92
C ARG A 77 24.33 0.41 -8.42
N ALA A 78 25.55 0.45 -7.92
CA ALA A 78 25.83 0.26 -6.50
C ALA A 78 25.19 1.37 -5.65
N SER A 79 25.25 2.62 -6.11
CA SER A 79 24.63 3.75 -5.41
C SER A 79 23.10 3.67 -5.40
N GLU A 80 22.47 3.29 -6.52
CA GLU A 80 21.02 3.07 -6.62
C GLU A 80 20.57 1.91 -5.74
N ALA A 81 21.32 0.80 -5.73
CA ALA A 81 21.03 -0.35 -4.88
C ALA A 81 21.13 0.00 -3.38
N ALA A 82 22.14 0.79 -2.99
CA ALA A 82 22.28 1.28 -1.62
C ALA A 82 21.12 2.20 -1.23
N ALA A 83 20.72 3.12 -2.11
CA ALA A 83 19.57 4.00 -1.89
C ALA A 83 18.26 3.23 -1.76
N LEU A 84 18.03 2.22 -2.62
CA LEU A 84 16.88 1.33 -2.54
C LEU A 84 16.88 0.48 -1.26
N ALA A 85 18.04 0.02 -0.81
CA ALA A 85 18.18 -0.71 0.45
C ALA A 85 17.82 0.17 1.65
N GLU A 86 18.31 1.41 1.69
CA GLU A 86 17.95 2.40 2.71
C GLU A 86 16.47 2.78 2.66
N TYR A 87 15.91 3.00 1.46
CA TYR A 87 14.48 3.23 1.29
C TYR A 87 13.66 2.04 1.79
N ARG A 88 14.04 0.81 1.44
CA ARG A 88 13.37 -0.42 1.90
C ARG A 88 13.42 -0.55 3.43
N LYS A 89 14.52 -0.17 4.08
CA LYS A 89 14.61 -0.13 5.54
C LYS A 89 13.58 0.83 6.13
N ARG A 90 13.43 2.04 5.55
CA ARG A 90 12.43 3.02 5.98
C ARG A 90 10.98 2.57 5.73
N VAL A 91 10.74 1.84 4.65
CA VAL A 91 9.40 1.36 4.26
C VAL A 91 8.91 0.17 5.09
N ASN A 92 9.75 -0.40 5.97
CA ASN A 92 9.38 -1.57 6.77
C ASN A 92 8.87 -1.28 8.19
N ASP A 93 8.69 -0.03 8.61
CA ASP A 93 8.32 0.27 10.00
C ASP A 93 6.80 0.26 10.28
N ALA A 94 5.94 0.61 9.32
CA ALA A 94 4.48 0.64 9.58
C ALA A 94 3.90 -0.75 9.93
N ARG A 95 4.43 -1.81 9.31
CA ARG A 95 4.04 -3.21 9.60
C ARG A 95 4.65 -3.76 10.90
N ARG A 96 5.68 -3.11 11.43
CA ARG A 96 6.30 -3.47 12.73
C ARG A 96 5.57 -2.84 13.91
N ILE A 97 4.93 -1.68 13.71
CA ILE A 97 4.16 -0.99 14.76
C ILE A 97 2.90 -1.78 15.14
N PHE A 98 2.27 -2.46 14.16
CA PHE A 98 1.14 -3.36 14.40
C PHE A 98 1.49 -4.78 13.94
N PRO A 99 2.31 -5.52 14.72
CA PRO A 99 2.60 -6.91 14.37
C PRO A 99 1.28 -7.69 14.37
N SER A 100 0.92 -8.27 13.22
CA SER A 100 -0.24 -9.16 13.17
C SER A 100 0.05 -10.34 14.08
N LEU A 101 -0.81 -10.53 15.09
CA LEU A 101 -0.77 -11.71 15.94
C LEU A 101 -1.16 -12.92 15.07
N GLY A 102 -0.14 -13.64 14.59
CA GLY A 102 -0.21 -14.98 14.03
C GLY A 102 -1.44 -15.30 13.17
N GLY A 103 -1.35 -15.10 11.86
CA GLY A 103 -2.31 -15.62 10.88
C GLY A 103 -3.72 -15.00 10.88
N TYR A 104 -4.11 -14.28 11.93
CA TYR A 104 -5.37 -13.54 11.97
C TYR A 104 -5.19 -12.13 11.39
N ARG A 105 -6.11 -11.75 10.49
CA ARG A 105 -6.13 -10.44 9.83
C ARG A 105 -6.55 -9.29 10.76
N PHE A 106 -7.03 -9.61 11.98
CA PHE A 106 -7.62 -8.67 12.93
C PHE A 106 -6.80 -8.56 14.21
N GLY A 107 -6.70 -7.34 14.76
CA GLY A 107 -5.96 -7.09 16.00
C GLY A 107 -6.70 -7.58 17.26
N PRO A 108 -6.03 -7.64 18.42
CA PRO A 108 -6.59 -8.15 19.68
C PRO A 108 -7.79 -7.31 20.16
N LEU A 109 -7.79 -6.00 19.85
CA LEU A 109 -8.91 -5.11 20.14
C LEU A 109 -10.18 -5.53 19.37
N THR A 110 -10.06 -5.90 18.10
CA THR A 110 -11.20 -6.37 17.31
C THR A 110 -11.77 -7.65 17.90
N PHE A 111 -10.93 -8.61 18.30
CA PHE A 111 -11.38 -9.82 18.99
C PHE A 111 -12.11 -9.51 20.30
N LEU A 112 -11.57 -8.61 21.11
CA LEU A 112 -12.22 -8.18 22.35
C LEU A 112 -13.59 -7.54 22.06
N LEU A 113 -13.66 -6.64 21.06
CA LEU A 113 -14.90 -5.97 20.67
C LEU A 113 -15.95 -6.99 20.20
N MET A 114 -15.55 -7.92 19.32
CA MET A 114 -16.42 -9.00 18.85
C MET A 114 -16.95 -9.86 20.01
N ALA A 115 -16.07 -10.24 20.95
CA ALA A 115 -16.45 -11.02 22.12
C ALA A 115 -17.47 -10.28 23.01
N VAL A 116 -17.28 -8.98 23.22
CA VAL A 116 -18.23 -8.13 23.98
C VAL A 116 -19.56 -8.04 23.23
N CYS A 117 -19.56 -7.82 21.90
CA CYS A 117 -20.79 -7.79 21.10
C CYS A 117 -21.57 -9.11 21.19
N VAL A 118 -20.89 -10.25 21.08
CA VAL A 118 -21.50 -11.58 21.21
C VAL A 118 -22.05 -11.79 22.62
N PHE A 119 -21.29 -11.42 23.65
CA PHE A 119 -21.73 -11.53 25.04
C PHE A 119 -23.00 -10.72 25.31
N VAL A 120 -23.03 -9.44 24.89
CA VAL A 120 -24.19 -8.56 25.04
C VAL A 120 -25.41 -9.13 24.29
N PHE A 121 -25.22 -9.68 23.10
CA PHE A 121 -26.29 -10.30 22.32
C PHE A 121 -26.88 -11.56 22.98
N LEU A 122 -26.06 -12.37 23.64
CA LEU A 122 -26.53 -13.49 24.44
C LEU A 122 -27.25 -13.03 25.71
N ALA A 123 -26.73 -12.00 26.38
CA ALA A 123 -27.33 -11.43 27.59
C ALA A 123 -28.73 -10.83 27.32
N THR A 124 -28.98 -10.31 26.13
CA THR A 124 -30.30 -9.81 25.69
C THR A 124 -31.22 -10.90 25.13
N LYS A 125 -30.90 -12.19 25.34
CA LYS A 125 -31.65 -13.34 24.81
C LYS A 125 -31.86 -13.22 23.29
N LEU A 126 -30.75 -13.05 22.55
CA LEU A 126 -30.74 -12.86 21.09
C LEU A 126 -31.48 -11.60 20.63
N GLY A 127 -31.49 -10.55 21.46
CA GLY A 127 -32.15 -9.27 21.17
C GLY A 127 -33.65 -9.22 21.51
N SER A 128 -34.21 -10.26 22.15
CA SER A 128 -35.62 -10.30 22.55
C SER A 128 -35.91 -9.54 23.85
N ASP A 129 -34.91 -9.40 24.73
CA ASP A 129 -35.03 -8.69 25.99
C ASP A 129 -33.94 -7.61 26.10
N LEU A 130 -34.33 -6.37 25.81
CA LEU A 130 -33.44 -5.21 25.80
C LEU A 130 -33.44 -4.47 27.14
N ALA A 131 -34.21 -4.92 28.13
CA ALA A 131 -34.25 -4.31 29.45
C ALA A 131 -32.86 -4.24 30.13
N PRO A 132 -31.98 -5.27 30.04
CA PRO A 132 -30.67 -5.24 30.67
C PRO A 132 -29.69 -4.22 30.07
N VAL A 133 -29.92 -3.77 28.83
CA VAL A 133 -29.00 -2.90 28.08
C VAL A 133 -29.51 -1.47 27.91
N LYS A 134 -30.61 -1.09 28.56
CA LYS A 134 -31.20 0.27 28.47
C LYS A 134 -30.20 1.40 28.76
N ALA A 135 -29.31 1.19 29.73
CA ALA A 135 -28.26 2.15 30.08
C ALA A 135 -27.21 2.35 28.98
N PHE A 136 -27.15 1.45 27.98
CA PHE A 136 -26.23 1.52 26.86
C PHE A 136 -26.83 2.19 25.62
N TRP A 137 -28.13 2.52 25.62
CA TRP A 137 -28.78 3.30 24.58
C TRP A 137 -28.37 4.77 24.67
N PHE A 138 -28.51 5.50 23.56
CA PHE A 138 -28.23 6.95 23.50
C PHE A 138 -29.05 7.75 24.53
N SER A 139 -30.30 7.38 24.77
CA SER A 139 -31.19 7.99 25.75
C SER A 139 -32.30 7.00 26.14
N ASP A 140 -32.78 7.08 27.38
CA ASP A 140 -33.97 6.36 27.85
C ASP A 140 -35.24 7.26 27.80
N TYR A 141 -35.06 8.51 27.35
CA TYR A 141 -36.10 9.53 27.37
C TYR A 141 -37.03 9.42 26.14
N VAL A 142 -38.32 9.20 26.41
CA VAL A 142 -39.38 9.24 25.39
C VAL A 142 -39.87 10.69 25.27
N HIS A 143 -39.24 11.49 24.40
CA HIS A 143 -39.72 12.84 24.09
C HIS A 143 -41.04 12.80 23.29
N ARG A 144 -42.11 13.39 23.85
CA ARG A 144 -43.27 13.86 23.07
C ARG A 144 -42.96 15.23 22.48
N GLY A 145 -42.11 15.27 21.46
CA GLY A 145 -41.71 16.49 20.76
C GLY A 145 -41.41 16.26 19.29
N THR A 146 -41.05 17.33 18.59
CA THR A 146 -40.62 17.33 17.18
C THR A 146 -39.30 16.59 17.00
N ILE A 147 -38.95 16.21 15.76
CA ILE A 147 -37.71 15.45 15.47
C ILE A 147 -36.46 16.22 15.94
N TRP A 148 -36.45 17.54 15.84
CA TRP A 148 -35.30 18.38 16.19
C TRP A 148 -35.01 18.39 17.70
N GLU A 149 -36.05 18.39 18.53
CA GLU A 149 -35.92 18.35 20.00
C GLU A 149 -35.34 17.00 20.46
N ARG A 150 -35.71 15.91 19.77
CA ARG A 150 -35.21 14.55 20.07
C ARG A 150 -33.72 14.34 19.81
N VAL A 151 -33.13 15.10 18.87
CA VAL A 151 -31.73 14.91 18.46
C VAL A 151 -30.80 15.89 19.17
N THR A 152 -31.32 17.03 19.64
CA THR A 152 -30.51 18.11 20.24
C THR A 152 -30.47 18.05 21.77
N GLU A 153 -31.45 17.41 22.40
CA GLU A 153 -31.53 17.24 23.84
C GLU A 153 -31.13 15.83 24.26
N LEU A 154 -29.87 15.67 24.67
CA LEU A 154 -29.35 14.45 25.32
C LEU A 154 -29.12 14.74 26.81
N PRO A 155 -30.18 14.80 27.63
CA PRO A 155 -30.06 15.18 29.04
C PRO A 155 -29.14 14.22 29.82
N GLU A 156 -29.15 12.93 29.50
CA GLU A 156 -28.29 11.92 30.13
C GLU A 156 -26.80 12.15 29.81
N VAL A 157 -26.49 12.46 28.55
CA VAL A 157 -25.10 12.79 28.14
C VAL A 157 -24.65 14.10 28.79
N ARG A 158 -25.52 15.11 28.86
CA ARG A 158 -25.25 16.38 29.56
C ARG A 158 -25.12 16.19 31.08
N ALA A 159 -25.77 15.17 31.65
CA ALA A 159 -25.67 14.79 33.05
C ALA A 159 -24.41 13.95 33.37
N GLY A 160 -23.59 13.62 32.36
CA GLY A 160 -22.32 12.92 32.53
C GLY A 160 -22.31 11.46 32.05
N GLU A 161 -23.41 10.95 31.48
CA GLU A 161 -23.50 9.59 30.94
C GLU A 161 -22.85 9.48 29.54
N VAL A 162 -21.62 9.96 29.40
CA VAL A 162 -20.92 10.10 28.11
C VAL A 162 -20.64 8.77 27.40
N TRP A 163 -20.61 7.66 28.15
CA TRP A 163 -20.45 6.32 27.57
C TRP A 163 -21.58 5.97 26.60
N ARG A 164 -22.78 6.56 26.75
CA ARG A 164 -23.94 6.35 25.87
C ARG A 164 -23.70 6.73 24.41
N LEU A 165 -22.67 7.55 24.14
CA LEU A 165 -22.28 7.88 22.78
C LEU A 165 -21.56 6.72 22.05
N VAL A 166 -21.01 5.77 22.82
CA VAL A 166 -20.18 4.68 22.30
C VAL A 166 -20.85 3.33 22.53
N THR A 167 -21.47 3.11 23.70
CA THR A 167 -22.06 1.81 24.06
C THR A 167 -23.14 1.24 23.13
N PRO A 168 -23.89 2.04 22.33
CA PRO A 168 -24.84 1.48 21.37
C PRO A 168 -24.23 0.53 20.35
N ILE A 169 -22.92 0.63 20.06
CA ILE A 169 -22.22 -0.27 19.12
C ILE A 169 -22.25 -1.75 19.56
N PHE A 170 -22.47 -2.02 20.85
CA PHE A 170 -22.51 -3.38 21.39
C PHE A 170 -23.91 -4.02 21.30
N ILE A 171 -24.96 -3.22 21.01
CA ILE A 171 -26.35 -3.66 21.09
C ILE A 171 -26.78 -4.23 19.74
N HIS A 172 -27.24 -5.48 19.74
CA HIS A 172 -27.72 -6.16 18.54
C HIS A 172 -29.14 -6.72 18.78
N MET A 173 -30.06 -6.45 17.84
CA MET A 173 -31.48 -6.78 17.99
C MET A 173 -31.89 -8.10 17.32
N ASN A 174 -31.05 -8.64 16.43
CA ASN A 174 -31.31 -9.92 15.76
C ASN A 174 -30.00 -10.57 15.29
N VAL A 175 -30.08 -11.86 14.92
CA VAL A 175 -28.93 -12.67 14.49
C VAL A 175 -28.28 -12.12 13.21
N LEU A 176 -29.08 -11.64 12.26
CA LEU A 176 -28.56 -11.10 11.00
C LEU A 176 -27.79 -9.78 11.22
N HIS A 177 -28.24 -8.95 12.16
CA HIS A 177 -27.59 -7.71 12.54
C HIS A 177 -26.20 -7.96 13.14
N ILE A 178 -26.06 -8.93 14.05
CA ILE A 178 -24.73 -9.26 14.60
C ILE A 178 -23.82 -9.92 13.56
N LEU A 179 -24.34 -10.78 12.69
CA LEU A 179 -23.54 -11.41 11.65
C LEU A 179 -22.94 -10.36 10.69
N PHE A 180 -23.75 -9.41 10.20
CA PHE A 180 -23.24 -8.36 9.31
C PHE A 180 -22.24 -7.40 9.97
N ASN A 181 -22.32 -7.19 11.29
CA ASN A 181 -21.36 -6.36 12.02
C ASN A 181 -20.05 -7.11 12.36
N LEU A 182 -20.03 -8.45 12.25
CA LEU A 182 -18.86 -9.29 12.51
C LEU A 182 -18.15 -9.78 11.23
N MET A 183 -18.68 -9.48 10.04
CA MET A 183 -18.06 -9.76 8.73
C MET A 183 -17.03 -8.69 8.37
#